data_AF-A0A5S9M7Z3-F1
#
_entry.id   AF-A0A5S9M7Z3-F1
#
_cell.length_a   1.000
_cell.length_b   1.000
_cell.length_c   1.000
_cell.angle_alpha   90.00
_cell.angle_beta   90.00
_cell.angle_gamma   90.00
#
_symmetry.space_group_name_H-M   'P 1'
#
loop_
_entity.id
_entity.type
_entity.pdbx_description
1 polymer ?
#
loop_
_entity_poly.entity_id
_entity_poly.type
_entity_poly.pdbx_seq_one_letter_code
_entity_poly.pdbx_strand_id
1 'polypeptide(L)'
;MFGGDPRSYADELAKELSGNHKEDWVPFVSAFLIGSLFYMILSDAISQNLSYSWFALIGYPLVLVANVIMIIVMFRASAFQTSSRVFLYFWMLGIFQLTAMVTIKLLDQKVGTPLLVLTSGQRWGVILLMLLCIVVFNAILKANVVSLIPIIFFGPQLIFEWIGWTSPSVILLQSLLSIVILIGLMLIVLRRANKKNENTNVN
;
A
#
# COMPACT_ATOMS: atom_id res chain seq x y z
N MET A 1 -32.57 -24.37 3.96
CA MET A 1 -32.41 -23.60 2.71
C MET A 1 -30.94 -23.39 2.31
N PHE A 2 -29.96 -24.02 2.96
CA PHE A 2 -28.59 -24.16 2.43
C PHE A 2 -28.09 -25.55 2.81
N GLY A 3 -27.99 -26.44 1.82
CA GLY A 3 -27.52 -27.82 1.98
C GLY A 3 -26.61 -28.28 0.83
N GLY A 4 -26.15 -27.34 -0.01
CA GLY A 4 -25.19 -27.59 -1.08
C GLY A 4 -23.75 -27.36 -0.64
N ASP A 5 -22.80 -27.97 -1.35
CA ASP A 5 -21.36 -27.75 -1.20
C ASP A 5 -21.03 -26.23 -1.24
N PRO A 6 -20.29 -25.67 -0.26
CA PRO A 6 -19.99 -24.24 -0.18
C PRO A 6 -19.36 -23.65 -1.45
N ARG A 7 -18.71 -24.47 -2.30
CA ARG A 7 -18.22 -24.02 -3.61
C ARG A 7 -19.36 -23.73 -4.58
N SER A 8 -20.39 -24.58 -4.61
CA SER A 8 -21.56 -24.40 -5.47
C SER A 8 -22.27 -23.09 -5.17
N TYR A 9 -22.44 -22.76 -3.89
CA TYR A 9 -23.03 -21.50 -3.46
C TYR A 9 -22.18 -20.29 -3.89
N ALA A 10 -20.86 -20.37 -3.70
CA ALA A 10 -19.96 -19.30 -4.09
C ALA A 10 -19.89 -19.10 -5.61
N ASP A 11 -19.99 -20.17 -6.40
CA ASP A 11 -20.01 -20.10 -7.87
C ASP A 11 -21.31 -19.50 -8.40
N GLU A 12 -22.46 -19.80 -7.77
CA GLU A 12 -23.74 -19.14 -8.07
C GLU A 12 -23.67 -17.64 -7.77
N LEU A 13 -23.17 -17.28 -6.57
CA LEU A 13 -22.98 -15.88 -6.18
C LEU A 13 -21.99 -15.15 -7.11
N ALA A 14 -20.90 -15.81 -7.50
CA ALA A 14 -19.93 -15.24 -8.43
C ALA A 14 -20.53 -15.00 -9.82
N LYS A 15 -21.41 -15.89 -10.30
CA LYS A 15 -22.13 -15.70 -11.57
C LYS A 15 -23.04 -14.47 -11.51
N GLU A 16 -23.78 -14.29 -10.41
CA GLU A 16 -24.63 -13.10 -10.21
C GLU A 16 -23.82 -11.80 -10.15
N LEU A 17 -22.67 -11.79 -9.46
CA LEU A 17 -21.79 -10.63 -9.35
C LEU A 17 -21.04 -10.29 -10.65
N SER A 18 -20.71 -11.31 -11.44
CA SER A 18 -19.86 -11.17 -12.64
C SER A 18 -20.52 -10.45 -13.81
N GLY A 19 -21.85 -10.25 -13.78
CA GLY A 19 -22.61 -9.57 -14.82
C GLY A 19 -22.36 -8.06 -14.91
N ASN A 20 -21.95 -7.41 -13.81
CA ASN A 20 -21.90 -5.93 -13.73
C ASN A 20 -20.53 -5.32 -13.35
N HIS A 21 -19.50 -6.10 -13.00
CA HIS A 21 -18.29 -5.55 -12.33
C HIS A 21 -16.94 -5.95 -12.94
N LYS A 22 -16.92 -6.62 -14.10
CA LYS A 22 -15.64 -7.01 -14.74
C LYS A 22 -14.87 -5.84 -15.34
N GLU A 23 -15.58 -4.79 -15.77
CA GLU A 23 -14.97 -3.62 -16.43
C GLU A 23 -14.24 -2.68 -15.46
N ASP A 24 -14.60 -2.69 -14.17
CA ASP A 24 -14.03 -1.78 -13.16
C ASP A 24 -12.70 -2.25 -12.56
N TRP A 25 -12.27 -3.49 -12.82
CA TRP A 25 -11.07 -4.05 -12.19
C TRP A 25 -9.78 -3.48 -12.80
N VAL A 26 -9.76 -3.24 -14.11
CA VAL A 26 -8.59 -2.69 -14.82
C VAL A 26 -8.23 -1.28 -14.32
N PRO A 27 -9.15 -0.30 -14.27
CA PRO A 27 -8.83 1.02 -13.73
C PRO A 27 -8.46 0.97 -12.24
N PHE A 28 -9.01 0.03 -11.46
CA PHE A 28 -8.62 -0.15 -10.06
C PHE A 28 -7.17 -0.66 -9.92
N VAL A 29 -6.79 -1.70 -10.69
CA VAL A 29 -5.43 -2.26 -10.63
C VAL A 29 -4.42 -1.25 -11.16
N SER A 30 -4.69 -0.58 -12.28
CA SER A 30 -3.79 0.45 -12.80
C SER A 30 -3.64 1.59 -11.80
N ALA A 31 -4.72 1.99 -11.14
CA ALA A 31 -4.67 3.01 -10.12
C ALA A 31 -3.82 2.58 -8.91
N PHE A 32 -3.96 1.34 -8.46
CA PHE A 32 -3.14 0.77 -7.39
C PHE A 32 -1.65 0.76 -7.75
N LEU A 33 -1.30 0.35 -8.98
CA LEU A 33 0.07 0.36 -9.48
C LEU A 33 0.67 1.77 -9.47
N ILE A 34 -0.05 2.74 -10.06
CA ILE A 34 0.40 4.13 -10.15
C ILE A 34 0.57 4.74 -8.75
N GLY A 35 -0.42 4.56 -7.87
CA GLY A 35 -0.36 5.07 -6.50
C GLY A 35 0.81 4.48 -5.70
N SER A 36 1.08 3.19 -5.85
CA SER A 36 2.21 2.55 -5.20
C SER A 36 3.57 3.03 -5.74
N LEU A 37 3.66 3.40 -7.02
CA LEU A 37 4.90 3.98 -7.57
C LEU A 37 5.17 5.37 -6.99
N PHE A 38 4.14 6.22 -6.88
CA PHE A 38 4.28 7.52 -6.22
C PHE A 38 4.71 7.37 -4.76
N TYR A 39 4.16 6.38 -4.05
CA TYR A 39 4.56 6.08 -2.68
C TYR A 39 6.03 5.69 -2.58
N MET A 40 6.49 4.81 -3.47
CA MET A 40 7.87 4.32 -3.45
C MET A 40 8.85 5.45 -3.74
N ILE A 41 8.59 6.26 -4.78
CA ILE A 41 9.45 7.39 -5.13
C ILE A 41 9.48 8.43 -4.00
N LEU A 42 8.34 8.69 -3.35
CA LEU A 42 8.28 9.57 -2.18
C LEU A 42 9.10 9.00 -1.01
N SER A 43 9.02 7.70 -0.75
CA SER A 43 9.78 7.04 0.32
C SER A 43 11.29 7.11 0.10
N ASP A 44 11.74 6.85 -1.12
CA ASP A 44 13.15 6.94 -1.52
C ASP A 44 13.65 8.38 -1.47
N ALA A 45 12.81 9.34 -1.92
CA ALA A 45 13.08 10.76 -1.81
C ALA A 45 13.26 11.16 -0.34
N ILE A 46 12.38 10.73 0.56
CA ILE A 46 12.49 11.03 1.99
C ILE A 46 13.70 10.33 2.63
N SER A 47 14.08 9.14 2.18
CA SER A 47 15.20 8.40 2.75
C SER A 47 16.59 8.87 2.25
N GLN A 48 16.65 9.97 1.50
CA GLN A 48 17.85 10.50 0.84
C GLN A 48 18.49 9.54 -0.17
N ASN A 49 17.79 8.47 -0.55
CA ASN A 49 18.27 7.45 -1.47
C ASN A 49 17.71 7.70 -2.87
N LEU A 50 18.04 8.84 -3.46
CA LEU A 50 17.62 9.20 -4.83
C LEU A 50 18.64 8.73 -5.88
N SER A 51 19.17 7.52 -5.68
CA SER A 51 19.99 6.81 -6.66
C SER A 51 19.19 5.66 -7.24
N TYR A 52 18.68 5.81 -8.46
CA TYR A 52 17.95 4.74 -9.12
C TYR A 52 18.82 4.03 -10.15
N SER A 53 18.92 2.70 -10.06
CA SER A 53 19.44 1.85 -11.13
C SER A 53 18.32 1.26 -11.98
N TRP A 54 18.68 0.64 -13.11
CA TRP A 54 17.75 -0.13 -13.94
C TRP A 54 17.02 -1.22 -13.14
N PHE A 55 17.70 -1.82 -12.16
CA PHE A 55 17.13 -2.87 -11.33
C PHE A 55 16.03 -2.34 -10.40
N ALA A 56 16.21 -1.15 -9.82
CA ALA A 56 15.16 -0.51 -9.06
C ALA A 56 14.00 -0.09 -9.98
N LEU A 57 14.30 0.56 -11.11
CA LEU A 57 13.29 1.14 -11.98
C LEU A 57 12.34 0.10 -12.61
N ILE A 58 12.87 -1.06 -13.00
CA ILE A 58 12.09 -2.14 -13.62
C ILE A 58 11.69 -3.20 -12.59
N GLY A 59 12.59 -3.54 -11.68
CA GLY A 59 12.38 -4.61 -10.72
C GLY A 59 11.24 -4.32 -9.76
N TYR A 60 11.16 -3.11 -9.21
CA TYR A 60 10.10 -2.80 -8.25
C TYR A 60 8.70 -2.86 -8.84
N PRO A 61 8.39 -2.26 -10.01
CA PRO A 61 7.11 -2.47 -10.68
C PRO A 61 6.82 -3.95 -10.97
N LEU A 62 7.83 -4.71 -11.40
CA LEU A 62 7.66 -6.12 -11.74
C LEU A 62 7.30 -6.95 -10.50
N VAL A 63 7.99 -6.74 -9.38
CA VAL A 63 7.67 -7.40 -8.11
C VAL A 63 6.31 -6.96 -7.58
N LEU A 64 5.92 -5.71 -7.78
CA LEU A 64 4.58 -5.24 -7.44
C LEU A 64 3.50 -6.02 -8.21
N VAL A 65 3.62 -6.13 -9.53
CA VAL A 65 2.68 -6.90 -10.36
C VAL A 65 2.66 -8.37 -9.94
N ALA A 66 3.83 -8.97 -9.71
CA ALA A 66 3.94 -10.35 -9.23
C ALA A 66 3.24 -10.55 -7.87
N ASN A 67 3.36 -9.59 -6.96
CA ASN A 67 2.67 -9.61 -5.67
C ASN A 67 1.15 -9.56 -5.85
N VAL A 68 0.63 -8.69 -6.71
CA VAL A 68 -0.82 -8.61 -6.98
C VAL A 68 -1.36 -9.93 -7.52
N ILE A 69 -0.66 -10.52 -8.49
CA ILE A 69 -1.05 -11.83 -9.06
C ILE A 69 -1.02 -12.90 -7.98
N MET A 70 0.03 -12.95 -7.17
CA MET A 70 0.18 -13.98 -6.15
C MET A 70 -0.82 -13.81 -5.01
N ILE A 71 -1.17 -12.59 -4.61
CA ILE A 71 -2.30 -12.30 -3.72
C ILE A 71 -3.58 -12.91 -4.28
N ILE A 72 -3.94 -12.62 -5.54
CA ILE A 72 -5.16 -13.13 -6.16
C ILE A 72 -5.16 -14.66 -6.16
N VAL A 73 -4.06 -15.29 -6.58
CA VAL A 73 -3.93 -16.75 -6.65
C VAL A 73 -4.03 -17.39 -5.26
N MET A 74 -3.32 -16.87 -4.26
CA MET A 74 -3.32 -17.43 -2.90
C MET A 74 -4.64 -17.21 -2.16
N PHE A 75 -5.30 -16.06 -2.36
CA PHE A 75 -6.66 -15.84 -1.83
C PHE A 75 -7.67 -16.80 -2.46
N ARG A 76 -7.59 -17.01 -3.78
CA ARG A 76 -8.47 -17.98 -4.45
C ARG A 76 -8.19 -19.42 -4.01
N ALA A 77 -6.92 -19.77 -3.84
CA ALA A 77 -6.51 -21.09 -3.37
C ALA A 77 -6.97 -21.36 -1.91
N SER A 78 -7.02 -20.33 -1.07
CA SER A 78 -7.34 -20.45 0.35
C SER A 78 -8.85 -20.44 0.65
N ALA A 79 -9.69 -19.91 -0.24
CA ALA A 79 -11.12 -19.67 -0.02
C ALA A 79 -11.95 -20.86 0.51
N PHE A 80 -11.59 -22.10 0.16
CA PHE A 80 -12.30 -23.33 0.58
C PHE A 80 -11.38 -24.35 1.26
N GLN A 81 -10.28 -23.90 1.85
CA GLN A 81 -9.29 -24.77 2.48
C GLN A 81 -9.39 -24.73 4.01
N THR A 82 -8.79 -25.72 4.67
CA THR A 82 -8.73 -25.77 6.14
C THR A 82 -7.82 -24.66 6.68
N SER A 83 -8.09 -24.22 7.91
CA SER A 83 -7.35 -23.13 8.58
C SER A 83 -5.81 -23.29 8.51
N SER A 84 -5.29 -24.52 8.68
CA SER A 84 -3.85 -24.79 8.56
C SER A 84 -3.29 -24.55 7.17
N ARG A 85 -4.03 -24.90 6.10
CA ARG A 85 -3.61 -24.65 4.72
C ARG A 85 -3.70 -23.17 4.36
N VAL A 86 -4.74 -22.49 4.84
CA VAL A 86 -4.87 -21.03 4.71
C VAL A 86 -3.66 -20.34 5.31
N PHE A 87 -3.27 -20.71 6.54
CA PHE A 87 -2.06 -20.17 7.19
C PHE A 87 -0.80 -20.38 6.33
N LEU A 88 -0.61 -21.57 5.76
CA LEU A 88 0.52 -21.85 4.88
C LEU A 88 0.53 -20.97 3.62
N TYR A 89 -0.62 -20.75 2.97
CA TYR A 89 -0.71 -19.86 1.80
C TYR A 89 -0.35 -18.42 2.15
N PHE A 90 -0.83 -17.90 3.28
CA PHE A 90 -0.47 -16.56 3.75
C PHE A 90 1.00 -16.47 4.17
N TRP A 91 1.56 -17.53 4.75
CA TRP A 91 2.97 -17.58 5.13
C TRP A 91 3.89 -17.58 3.89
N MET A 92 3.57 -18.39 2.87
CA MET A 92 4.25 -18.35 1.58
C MET A 92 4.17 -16.98 0.92
N LEU A 93 2.99 -16.34 1.01
CA LEU A 93 2.79 -15.00 0.47
C LEU A 93 3.71 -13.96 1.15
N GLY A 94 3.77 -13.99 2.48
CA GLY A 94 4.65 -13.10 3.25
C GLY A 94 6.12 -13.32 2.94
N ILE A 95 6.57 -14.58 2.86
CA ILE A 95 7.96 -14.91 2.53
C ILE A 95 8.33 -14.41 1.14
N PHE A 96 7.49 -14.67 0.15
CA PHE A 96 7.73 -14.19 -1.21
C PHE A 96 7.82 -12.68 -1.25
N GLN A 97 6.88 -11.97 -0.61
CA GLN A 97 6.86 -10.52 -0.62
C GLN A 97 8.12 -9.92 0.01
N LEU A 98 8.55 -10.45 1.16
CA LEU A 98 9.78 -10.02 1.83
C LEU A 98 11.03 -10.37 1.00
N THR A 99 11.14 -11.61 0.53
CA THR A 99 12.33 -12.07 -0.22
C THR A 99 12.46 -11.36 -1.56
N ALA A 100 11.37 -11.13 -2.29
CA ALA A 100 11.38 -10.42 -3.56
C ALA A 100 11.86 -8.97 -3.39
N MET A 101 11.33 -8.26 -2.39
CA MET A 101 11.74 -6.88 -2.05
C MET A 101 13.21 -6.80 -1.64
N VAL A 102 13.65 -7.69 -0.75
CA VAL A 102 15.05 -7.74 -0.29
C VAL A 102 16.00 -8.07 -1.44
N THR A 103 15.63 -9.02 -2.30
CA THR A 103 16.46 -9.44 -3.44
C THR A 103 16.71 -8.28 -4.40
N ILE A 104 15.67 -7.52 -4.78
CA ILE A 104 15.84 -6.35 -5.64
C ILE A 104 16.73 -5.31 -4.99
N LYS A 105 16.49 -5.00 -3.71
CA LYS A 105 17.28 -3.99 -3.00
C LYS A 105 18.76 -4.38 -2.90
N LEU A 106 19.05 -5.65 -2.63
CA LEU A 106 20.43 -6.15 -2.61
C LEU A 106 21.07 -6.14 -4.01
N LEU A 107 20.31 -6.46 -5.05
CA LEU A 107 20.79 -6.44 -6.42
C LEU A 107 21.10 -5.01 -6.90
N ASP A 108 20.23 -4.08 -6.56
CA ASP A 108 20.41 -2.64 -6.78
C ASP A 108 21.66 -2.12 -6.05
N GLN A 109 21.88 -2.50 -4.79
CA GLN A 109 23.06 -2.07 -4.04
C GLN A 109 24.39 -2.65 -4.55
N LYS A 110 24.40 -3.92 -5.01
CA LYS A 110 25.65 -4.59 -5.42
C LYS A 110 26.02 -4.39 -6.89
N VAL A 111 25.02 -4.28 -7.77
CA VAL A 111 25.20 -4.31 -9.23
C VAL A 111 24.60 -3.08 -9.91
N GLY A 112 23.75 -2.32 -9.20
CA GLY A 112 23.11 -1.13 -9.74
C GLY A 112 24.12 -0.02 -9.97
N THR A 113 24.37 0.30 -11.24
CA THR A 113 24.99 1.57 -11.60
C THR A 113 23.94 2.68 -11.45
N PRO A 114 24.21 3.75 -10.68
CA PRO A 114 23.25 4.83 -10.50
C PRO A 114 23.08 5.59 -11.82
N LEU A 115 21.87 5.58 -12.38
CA LEU A 115 21.53 6.31 -13.62
C LEU A 115 21.01 7.72 -13.31
N LEU A 116 20.24 7.82 -12.23
CA LEU A 116 19.68 9.07 -11.73
C LEU A 116 20.23 9.28 -10.33
N VAL A 117 21.05 10.31 -10.17
CA VAL A 117 21.48 10.83 -8.87
C VAL A 117 20.87 12.22 -8.74
N LEU A 118 19.84 12.35 -7.93
CA LEU A 118 19.29 13.67 -7.65
C LEU A 118 20.10 14.34 -6.53
N THR A 119 20.51 15.58 -6.78
CA THR A 119 21.21 16.40 -5.78
C THR A 119 20.30 16.80 -4.63
N SER A 120 20.86 17.09 -3.45
CA SER A 120 20.11 17.39 -2.21
C SER A 120 19.10 18.54 -2.34
N GLY A 121 19.32 19.49 -3.26
CA GLY A 121 18.38 20.58 -3.55
C GLY A 121 17.17 20.15 -4.41
N GLN A 122 17.35 19.19 -5.31
CA GLN A 122 16.28 18.69 -6.20
C GLN A 122 15.32 17.74 -5.48
N ARG A 123 15.78 17.13 -4.37
CA ARG A 123 15.01 16.23 -3.51
C ARG A 123 13.71 16.85 -3.00
N TRP A 124 13.75 18.07 -2.48
CA TRP A 124 12.56 18.75 -1.95
C TRP A 124 11.52 19.01 -3.06
N GLY A 125 11.99 19.29 -4.28
CA GLY A 125 11.12 19.40 -5.46
C GLY A 125 10.40 18.10 -5.79
N VAL A 126 11.10 16.97 -5.74
CA VAL A 126 10.50 15.64 -5.95
C VAL A 126 9.49 15.29 -4.85
N ILE A 127 9.81 15.55 -3.59
CA ILE A 127 8.89 15.31 -2.47
C ILE A 127 7.60 16.10 -2.66
N LEU A 128 7.70 17.40 -2.95
CA LEU A 128 6.54 18.28 -3.15
C LEU A 128 5.72 17.84 -4.38
N LEU A 129 6.38 17.51 -5.48
CA LEU A 129 5.73 17.01 -6.69
C LEU A 129 4.96 15.71 -6.42
N MET A 130 5.59 14.74 -5.74
CA MET A 130 4.98 13.44 -5.44
C MET A 130 3.81 13.58 -4.47
N LEU A 131 3.91 14.45 -3.45
CA LEU A 131 2.79 14.76 -2.57
C LEU A 131 1.60 15.36 -3.34
N LEU A 132 1.87 16.28 -4.26
CA LEU A 132 0.83 16.87 -5.12
C LEU A 132 0.19 15.79 -6.00
N CYS A 133 0.99 14.94 -6.64
CA CYS A 133 0.50 13.81 -7.43
C CYS A 133 -0.41 12.89 -6.60
N ILE A 134 -0.04 12.55 -5.36
CA ILE A 134 -0.85 11.72 -4.46
C ILE A 134 -2.18 12.42 -4.13
N VAL A 135 -2.18 13.71 -3.83
CA VAL A 135 -3.40 14.46 -3.50
C VAL A 135 -4.34 14.55 -4.70
N VAL A 136 -3.83 14.90 -5.88
CA VAL A 136 -4.63 14.98 -7.12
C VAL A 136 -5.17 13.60 -7.50
N PHE A 137 -4.33 12.58 -7.43
CA PHE A 137 -4.73 11.21 -7.74
C PHE A 137 -5.82 10.69 -6.80
N ASN A 138 -5.71 10.99 -5.50
CA ASN A 138 -6.72 10.69 -4.50
C ASN A 138 -8.05 11.42 -4.79
N ALA A 139 -7.99 12.70 -5.18
CA ALA A 139 -9.17 13.47 -5.57
C ALA A 139 -9.88 12.88 -6.82
N ILE A 140 -9.11 12.42 -7.82
CA ILE A 140 -9.65 11.78 -9.02
C ILE A 140 -10.36 10.46 -8.67
N LEU A 141 -9.75 9.65 -7.81
CA LEU A 141 -10.32 8.36 -7.38
C LEU A 141 -11.45 8.49 -6.34
N LYS A 142 -11.77 9.71 -5.90
CA LYS A 142 -12.70 9.98 -4.79
C LYS A 142 -12.40 9.11 -3.57
N ALA A 143 -11.12 8.85 -3.32
CA ALA A 143 -10.72 7.91 -2.30
C ALA A 143 -10.94 8.51 -0.89
N ASN A 144 -11.39 7.69 0.05
CA ASN A 144 -11.62 8.10 1.43
C ASN A 144 -10.28 8.35 2.17
N VAL A 145 -10.37 8.74 3.45
CA VAL A 145 -9.25 9.01 4.37
C VAL A 145 -8.10 7.98 4.33
N VAL A 146 -8.40 6.74 3.95
CA VAL A 146 -7.41 5.65 3.74
C VAL A 146 -6.35 6.01 2.67
N SER A 147 -6.70 6.79 1.66
CA SER A 147 -5.72 7.21 0.63
C SER A 147 -4.78 8.34 1.09
N LEU A 148 -4.97 8.90 2.30
CA LEU A 148 -4.05 9.86 2.93
C LEU A 148 -3.00 9.18 3.83
N ILE A 149 -3.05 7.85 3.99
CA ILE A 149 -2.07 7.08 4.78
C ILE A 149 -0.61 7.44 4.44
N PRO A 150 -0.20 7.60 3.17
CA PRO A 150 1.16 8.03 2.85
C PRO A 150 1.56 9.35 3.51
N ILE A 151 0.66 10.34 3.47
CA ILE A 151 0.91 11.67 4.04
C ILE A 151 0.96 11.59 5.56
N ILE A 152 0.14 10.72 6.17
CA ILE A 152 0.13 10.50 7.62
C ILE A 152 1.43 9.82 8.09
N PHE A 153 1.94 8.84 7.33
CA PHE A 153 3.17 8.13 7.68
C PHE A 153 4.42 9.00 7.49
N PHE A 154 4.46 9.76 6.40
CA PHE A 154 5.63 10.56 6.01
C PHE A 154 5.59 12.00 6.49
N GLY A 155 4.42 12.54 6.81
CA GLY A 155 4.25 13.90 7.32
C GLY A 155 5.08 14.19 8.56
N PRO A 156 5.03 13.33 9.60
CA PRO A 156 5.90 13.46 10.78
C PRO A 156 7.38 13.49 10.40
N GLN A 157 7.80 12.58 9.52
CA GLN A 157 9.19 12.49 9.05
C GLN A 157 9.66 13.79 8.42
N LEU A 158 8.85 14.36 7.53
CA LEU A 158 9.15 15.59 6.82
C LEU A 158 9.24 16.78 7.77
N ILE A 159 8.36 16.85 8.78
CA ILE A 159 8.38 17.92 9.78
C ILE A 159 9.67 17.84 10.63
N PHE A 160 10.02 16.66 11.15
CA PHE A 160 11.23 16.49 11.95
C PHE A 160 12.50 16.76 11.16
N GLU A 161 12.55 16.34 9.89
CA GLU A 161 13.67 16.61 9.00
C GLU A 161 13.80 18.10 8.65
N TRP A 162 12.67 18.79 8.42
CA TRP A 162 12.67 20.24 8.17
C TRP A 162 13.14 21.06 9.37
N ILE A 163 12.81 20.60 10.59
CA ILE A 163 13.29 21.20 11.85
C ILE A 163 14.79 20.87 12.10
N GLY A 164 15.39 19.96 11.33
CA GLY A 164 16.78 19.55 11.47
C GLY A 164 17.05 18.66 12.69
N TRP A 165 15.99 18.09 13.29
CA TRP A 165 16.11 17.31 14.51
C TRP A 165 16.40 15.84 14.18
N THR A 166 17.68 15.50 14.09
CA THR A 166 18.18 14.21 13.57
C THR A 166 18.73 13.27 14.66
N SER A 167 18.35 13.45 15.92
CA SER A 167 18.85 12.56 16.98
C SER A 167 18.28 11.14 16.84
N PRO A 168 19.01 10.09 17.25
CA PRO A 168 18.53 8.70 17.17
C PRO A 168 17.18 8.46 17.87
N SER A 169 16.90 9.22 18.93
CA SER A 169 15.61 9.23 19.64
C SER A 169 14.43 9.73 18.79
N VAL A 170 14.68 10.63 17.82
CA VAL A 170 13.65 11.17 16.93
C VAL A 170 13.17 10.12 15.94
N ILE A 171 14.01 9.18 15.50
CA ILE A 171 13.60 8.10 14.59
C ILE A 171 12.55 7.19 15.26
N LEU A 172 12.78 6.87 16.54
CA LEU A 172 11.81 6.10 17.34
C LEU A 172 10.54 6.90 17.58
N LEU A 173 10.67 8.19 17.93
CA LEU A 173 9.54 9.07 18.16
C LEU A 173 8.67 9.22 16.90
N GLN A 174 9.29 9.39 15.74
CA GLN A 174 8.63 9.51 14.45
C GLN A 174 7.84 8.23 14.10
N SER A 175 8.45 7.07 14.31
CA SER A 175 7.80 5.77 14.08
C SER A 175 6.57 5.59 14.99
N LEU A 176 6.70 5.95 16.27
CA LEU A 176 5.61 5.90 17.24
C LEU A 176 4.51 6.91 16.91
N LEU A 177 4.86 8.12 16.49
CA LEU A 177 3.91 9.17 16.16
C LEU A 177 2.99 8.75 15.01
N SER A 178 3.55 8.14 13.95
CA SER A 178 2.77 7.62 12.83
C SER A 178 1.77 6.53 13.26
N ILE A 179 2.17 5.65 14.19
CA ILE A 179 1.27 4.61 14.75
C ILE A 179 0.15 5.26 15.59
N VAL A 180 0.48 6.23 16.44
CA VAL A 180 -0.51 6.93 17.28
C VAL A 180 -1.55 7.67 16.41
N ILE A 181 -1.13 8.33 15.33
CA ILE A 181 -2.04 9.01 14.41
C ILE A 181 -2.99 8.01 13.74
N LEU A 182 -2.49 6.85 13.30
CA LEU A 182 -3.33 5.79 12.72
C LEU A 182 -4.37 5.26 13.69
N ILE A 183 -3.95 4.96 14.93
CA ILE A 183 -4.87 4.50 15.98
C ILE A 183 -5.93 5.57 16.26
N GLY A 184 -5.52 6.84 16.37
CA GLY A 184 -6.45 7.96 16.55
C GLY A 184 -7.48 8.07 15.44
N LEU A 185 -7.05 7.95 14.18
CA LEU A 185 -7.95 7.94 13.02
C LEU A 185 -8.92 6.75 13.04
N MET A 186 -8.43 5.55 13.34
CA MET A 186 -9.28 4.36 13.48
C MET A 186 -10.37 4.58 14.53
N LEU A 187 -10.02 5.13 15.70
CA LEU A 187 -10.99 5.44 16.75
C LEU A 187 -12.01 6.50 16.31
N ILE A 188 -11.59 7.53 15.58
CA ILE A 188 -12.50 8.56 15.04
C ILE A 188 -13.48 7.94 14.03
N VAL A 189 -13.00 7.08 13.13
CA VAL A 189 -13.83 6.39 12.15
C VAL A 189 -14.84 5.47 12.85
N LEU A 190 -14.40 4.68 13.83
CA LEU A 190 -15.28 3.81 14.62
C LEU A 190 -16.34 4.61 15.38
N ARG A 191 -15.96 5.74 16.00
CA ARG A 191 -16.91 6.63 16.68
C ARG A 191 -17.94 7.22 15.71
N ARG A 192 -17.52 7.63 14.51
CA ARG A 192 -18.44 8.14 13.47
C ARG A 192 -19.37 7.05 12.94
N ALA A 193 -18.88 5.83 12.79
CA ALA A 193 -19.68 4.68 12.38
C ALA A 193 -20.74 4.33 13.44
N ASN A 194 -20.37 4.28 14.72
CA ASN A 194 -21.32 4.03 15.80
C ASN A 194 -22.40 5.11 15.89
N LYS A 195 -22.03 6.39 15.77
CA LYS A 195 -22.99 7.50 15.80
C LYS A 195 -23.98 7.48 14.61
N LYS A 196 -23.55 6.97 13.46
CA LYS A 196 -24.43 6.78 12.29
C LYS A 196 -25.42 5.62 12.52
N ASN A 197 -24.98 4.53 13.14
CA ASN A 197 -25.84 3.38 13.46
C ASN A 197 -26.88 3.72 14.55
N GLU A 198 -26.53 4.57 15.53
CA GLU A 198 -27.46 5.04 16.56
C GLU A 198 -28.60 5.87 15.96
N ASN A 199 -28.29 6.79 15.04
CA ASN A 199 -29.30 7.61 14.35
C ASN A 199 -30.21 6.83 13.39
N THR A 200 -29.80 5.63 12.94
CA THR A 200 -30.59 4.80 12.01
C THR A 200 -31.58 3.90 12.74
N ASN A 201 -31.34 3.59 14.03
CA ASN A 201 -32.24 2.78 14.86
C ASN A 201 -33.31 3.61 15.61
N VAL A 202 -33.27 4.95 15.50
CA VAL A 202 -34.21 5.88 16.17
C VAL A 202 -35.28 6.42 15.20
N ASN A 203 -35.18 6.10 13.91
CA ASN A 203 -36.21 6.35 12.89
C ASN A 203 -36.87 5.05 12.46
#